data_AF-A0A8H3D2U1-F1
#
_entry.id   AF-A0A8H3D2U1-F1
#
_cell.length_a   1.000
_cell.length_b   1.000
_cell.length_c   1.000
_cell.angle_alpha   90.00
_cell.angle_beta   90.00
_cell.angle_gamma   90.00
#
_symmetry.space_group_name_H-M   'P 1'
#
loop_
_entity.id
_entity.type
_entity.pdbx_description
1 polymer ?
#
loop_
_entity_poly.entity_id
_entity_poly.type
_entity_poly.pdbx_seq_one_letter_code
_entity_poly.pdbx_strand_id
1 'polypeptide(L)'
;MAISVHSRWGPPLEQYVLRYDQTSVRGREEIEDEIMSSALGCVRVITTLSNEADEIKFESSAGKVTLEMLRCLWLLSSSRQGVLYLAQPPLIRGCLRLMKLVKVNGVISPFSYEYGYLCFNISKMALGVCLIEKFHRQHVADLMEHIWSNYLTKDNASILAELLVYLFTEEDKKHIQQSPRCDWIFGWSDPPAHGGHPKLIIAGSDALDLMDVLWNDRKAFLKSLSLAYTPGSSIMLFAIWQYMYRKGVLLKPVSRTPVLDTFLDLTWRFMLITTPGDYGLMFPIIMAAMLHSGKLAESAVDVEDSRNIIDAYVRGMAPAEDPLLYRQVSSAAYPLLLRFVERTLLPGTEDLYHGIVKSMLSRLWDMVSWGRLDATISPVGAIELGLKDLLVFLRIHAQGLGPRSPVMQAIIEELADKDILGLIGYSIHQLCPTKDAEPNPQKGYSDLNECMTFRDTALSMLTALNQASSSSVIPSYFSTYGEEWVKHLQYNDILLQMVGDSENARSYVKFRREVLWDVIRKIPRGLHIHGCGVRHARPRLGVLIIVARDVKFWTGKVEANGRIGNCAQDQIDLQ
;
A
#
# COMPACT_ATOMS: atom_id res chain seq x y z
N MET A 1 -15.60 -29.37 14.08
CA MET A 1 -14.50 -30.29 14.46
C MET A 1 -13.35 -29.45 14.97
N ALA A 2 -12.82 -29.71 16.15
CA ALA A 2 -11.63 -29.01 16.64
C ALA A 2 -10.41 -29.47 15.83
N ILE A 3 -9.69 -28.54 15.21
CA ILE A 3 -8.47 -28.86 14.46
C ILE A 3 -7.38 -29.25 15.49
N SER A 4 -6.79 -30.44 15.33
CA SER A 4 -5.79 -30.96 16.25
C SER A 4 -4.50 -30.13 16.20
N VAL A 5 -3.96 -29.80 17.37
CA VAL A 5 -2.65 -29.17 17.53
C VAL A 5 -1.56 -30.16 17.11
N HIS A 6 -0.60 -29.73 16.30
CA HIS A 6 0.53 -30.56 15.91
C HIS A 6 1.54 -30.63 17.07
N SER A 7 1.97 -31.82 17.45
CA SER A 7 2.84 -32.03 18.63
C SER A 7 4.13 -31.20 18.59
N ARG A 8 4.77 -31.13 17.41
CA ARG A 8 5.99 -30.35 17.18
C ARG A 8 5.73 -28.88 16.82
N TRP A 9 4.87 -28.61 15.84
CA TRP A 9 4.73 -27.27 15.24
C TRP A 9 3.71 -26.37 15.95
N GLY A 10 2.92 -26.94 16.87
CA GLY A 10 1.94 -26.18 17.63
C GLY A 10 0.59 -26.04 16.94
N PRO A 11 -0.19 -25.02 17.35
CA PRO A 11 -1.49 -24.72 16.80
C PRO A 11 -1.41 -24.35 15.31
N PRO A 12 -2.46 -24.68 14.52
CA PRO A 12 -2.58 -24.27 13.13
C PRO A 12 -2.88 -22.76 12.99
N LEU A 13 -2.77 -22.24 11.77
CA LEU A 13 -3.01 -20.84 11.40
C LEU A 13 -4.27 -20.26 12.03
N GLU A 14 -5.40 -20.94 11.89
CA GLU A 14 -6.70 -20.46 12.38
C GLU A 14 -6.74 -20.25 13.90
N GLN A 15 -5.82 -20.87 14.65
CA GLN A 15 -5.75 -20.79 16.10
C GLN A 15 -4.65 -19.83 16.57
N TYR A 16 -3.45 -19.90 16.00
CA TYR A 16 -2.34 -19.12 16.54
C TYR A 16 -2.47 -17.62 16.21
N VAL A 17 -3.07 -17.23 15.10
CA VAL A 17 -3.19 -15.81 14.71
C VAL A 17 -3.93 -14.98 15.75
N LEU A 18 -4.86 -15.62 16.50
CA LEU A 18 -5.61 -15.00 17.59
C LEU A 18 -4.74 -14.62 18.80
N ARG A 19 -3.52 -15.16 18.91
CA ARG A 19 -2.57 -14.88 20.00
C ARG A 19 -1.63 -13.72 19.70
N TYR A 20 -1.61 -13.26 18.46
CA TYR A 20 -0.68 -12.23 17.98
C TYR A 20 -1.45 -11.03 17.47
N ASP A 21 -2.46 -10.59 18.22
CA ASP A 21 -3.08 -9.30 17.96
C ASP A 21 -2.16 -8.15 18.40
N GLN A 22 -2.57 -6.92 18.06
CA GLN A 22 -1.78 -5.74 18.39
C GLN A 22 -1.55 -5.57 19.90
N THR A 23 -2.52 -5.97 20.73
CA THR A 23 -2.41 -5.84 22.19
C THR A 23 -1.41 -6.84 22.77
N SER A 24 -1.38 -8.05 22.23
CA SER A 24 -0.51 -9.14 22.64
C SER A 24 0.93 -8.88 22.21
N VAL A 25 1.16 -8.39 20.99
CA VAL A 25 2.50 -8.05 20.50
C VAL A 25 3.06 -6.81 21.19
N ARG A 26 2.19 -5.85 21.56
CA ARG A 26 2.55 -4.73 22.44
C ARG A 26 2.55 -5.13 23.92
N GLY A 27 2.16 -6.36 24.23
CA GLY A 27 2.17 -6.95 25.56
C GLY A 27 3.60 -6.97 26.07
N ARG A 28 3.80 -6.41 27.26
CA ARG A 28 5.12 -6.15 27.83
C ARG A 28 5.34 -7.11 28.95
N GLU A 29 6.47 -7.77 28.88
CA GLU A 29 6.88 -8.67 29.94
C GLU A 29 8.27 -8.24 30.39
N GLU A 30 8.41 -7.99 31.69
CA GLU A 30 9.71 -8.13 32.31
C GLU A 30 10.10 -9.59 32.18
N ILE A 31 11.21 -9.84 31.48
CA ILE A 31 11.62 -11.21 31.20
C ILE A 31 12.21 -11.78 32.48
N GLU A 32 11.53 -12.78 33.04
CA GLU A 32 12.05 -13.57 34.15
C GLU A 32 13.34 -14.30 33.75
N ASP A 33 14.22 -14.54 34.73
CA ASP A 33 15.53 -15.16 34.50
C ASP A 33 15.42 -16.54 33.81
N GLU A 34 14.37 -17.31 34.10
CA GLU A 34 14.10 -18.60 33.47
C GLU A 34 13.79 -18.47 31.98
N ILE A 35 12.94 -17.50 31.62
CA ILE A 35 12.58 -17.21 30.23
C ILE A 35 13.82 -16.72 29.48
N MET A 36 14.62 -15.84 30.09
CA MET A 36 15.88 -15.35 29.53
C MET A 36 16.85 -16.52 29.27
N SER A 37 17.05 -17.39 30.25
CA SER A 37 17.94 -18.55 30.13
C SER A 37 17.49 -19.52 29.02
N SER A 38 16.18 -19.80 28.96
CA SER A 38 15.57 -20.62 27.91
C SER A 38 15.77 -20.01 26.52
N ALA A 39 15.49 -18.70 26.38
CA ALA A 39 15.65 -17.96 25.14
C ALA A 39 17.10 -17.95 24.65
N LEU A 40 18.07 -17.66 25.53
CA LEU A 40 19.50 -17.70 25.19
C LEU A 40 19.98 -19.12 24.86
N GLY A 41 19.44 -20.14 25.53
CA GLY A 41 19.62 -21.54 25.17
C GLY A 41 19.13 -21.82 23.75
N CYS A 42 17.94 -21.34 23.40
CA CYS A 42 17.37 -21.44 22.06
C CYS A 42 18.25 -20.76 21.00
N VAL A 43 18.72 -19.54 21.25
CA VAL A 43 19.63 -18.82 20.33
C VAL A 43 20.88 -19.65 20.05
N ARG A 44 21.52 -20.20 21.09
CA ARG A 44 22.72 -21.05 20.91
C ARG A 44 22.44 -22.27 20.05
N VAL A 45 21.31 -22.94 20.28
CA VAL A 45 20.91 -24.13 19.48
C VAL A 45 20.69 -23.73 18.02
N ILE A 46 19.92 -22.67 17.74
CA ILE A 46 19.62 -22.23 16.37
C ILE A 46 20.89 -21.76 15.64
N THR A 47 21.75 -21.00 16.31
CA THR A 47 23.05 -20.57 15.77
C THR A 47 23.99 -21.74 15.49
N THR A 48 23.90 -22.83 16.26
CA THR A 48 24.66 -24.06 15.96
C THR A 48 24.07 -24.76 14.73
N LEU A 49 22.75 -24.86 14.64
CA LEU A 49 22.03 -25.45 13.50
C LEU A 49 22.29 -24.74 12.18
N SER A 50 22.52 -23.42 12.19
CA SER A 50 22.77 -22.66 10.95
C SER A 50 24.02 -23.10 10.21
N ASN A 51 24.98 -23.72 10.91
CA ASN A 51 26.28 -24.11 10.37
C ASN A 51 26.34 -25.60 10.01
N GLU A 52 25.31 -26.39 10.34
CA GLU A 52 25.29 -27.83 10.08
C GLU A 52 25.05 -28.13 8.60
N ALA A 53 26.06 -28.62 7.89
CA ALA A 53 25.96 -28.91 6.47
C ALA A 53 25.21 -30.23 6.16
N ASP A 54 25.17 -31.16 7.12
CA ASP A 54 24.50 -32.45 6.97
C ASP A 54 23.02 -32.33 7.31
N GLU A 55 22.15 -32.52 6.31
CA GLU A 55 20.70 -32.40 6.48
C GLU A 55 20.11 -33.40 7.49
N ILE A 56 20.69 -34.60 7.63
CA ILE A 56 20.22 -35.60 8.60
C ILE A 56 20.56 -35.15 10.03
N LYS A 57 21.77 -34.61 10.23
CA LYS A 57 22.18 -34.03 11.52
C LYS A 57 21.39 -32.77 11.84
N PHE A 58 21.09 -31.96 10.83
CA PHE A 58 20.25 -30.80 10.96
C PHE A 58 18.84 -31.19 11.43
N GLU A 59 18.17 -32.14 10.77
CA GLU A 59 16.81 -32.57 11.12
C GLU A 59 16.73 -33.15 12.55
N SER A 60 17.68 -34.01 12.91
CA SER A 60 17.75 -34.60 14.25
C SER A 60 18.02 -33.55 15.33
N SER A 61 18.90 -32.59 15.07
CA SER A 61 19.21 -31.52 16.02
C SER A 61 18.12 -30.45 16.08
N ALA A 62 17.41 -30.20 14.98
CA ALA A 62 16.26 -29.31 14.94
C ALA A 62 15.08 -29.83 15.76
N GLY A 63 15.05 -31.13 16.08
CA GLY A 63 14.10 -31.70 17.05
C GLY A 63 14.27 -31.16 18.48
N LYS A 64 15.44 -30.57 18.80
CA LYS A 64 15.73 -29.96 20.10
C LYS A 64 15.15 -28.56 20.26
N VAL A 65 14.79 -27.91 19.15
CA VAL A 65 14.13 -26.59 19.18
C VAL A 65 12.64 -26.84 19.36
N THR A 66 12.14 -26.56 20.56
CA THR A 66 10.72 -26.71 20.88
C THR A 66 9.96 -25.42 20.58
N LEU A 67 8.63 -25.51 20.44
CA LEU A 67 7.78 -24.33 20.28
C LEU A 67 7.90 -23.37 21.47
N GLU A 68 8.01 -23.90 22.69
CA GLU A 68 8.14 -23.08 23.89
C GLU A 68 9.45 -22.30 23.91
N MET A 69 10.57 -22.92 23.51
CA MET A 69 11.84 -22.22 23.36
C MET A 69 11.76 -21.07 22.34
N LEU A 70 11.04 -21.27 21.24
CA LEU A 70 10.80 -20.21 20.25
C LEU A 70 9.93 -19.09 20.81
N ARG A 71 8.92 -19.39 21.64
CA ARG A 71 8.13 -18.37 22.34
C ARG A 71 8.98 -17.56 23.30
N CYS A 72 9.79 -18.20 24.15
CA CYS A 72 10.74 -17.51 25.04
C CYS A 72 11.69 -16.61 24.23
N LEU A 73 12.20 -17.11 23.09
CA LEU A 73 13.06 -16.33 22.20
C LEU A 73 12.32 -15.15 21.55
N TRP A 74 11.08 -15.35 21.13
CA TRP A 74 10.25 -14.27 20.59
C TRP A 74 9.99 -13.17 21.64
N LEU A 75 9.78 -13.53 22.91
CA LEU A 75 9.64 -12.56 24.00
C LEU A 75 10.86 -11.64 24.14
N LEU A 76 12.08 -12.11 23.83
CA LEU A 76 13.26 -11.24 23.78
C LEU A 76 13.07 -10.08 22.81
N SER A 77 12.40 -10.31 21.68
CA SER A 77 12.18 -9.26 20.67
C SER A 77 11.25 -8.15 21.16
N SER A 78 10.36 -8.44 22.11
CA SER A 78 9.44 -7.47 22.72
C SER A 78 10.02 -6.81 23.98
N SER A 79 11.09 -7.37 24.55
CA SER A 79 11.75 -6.80 25.73
C SER A 79 12.66 -5.62 25.38
N ARG A 80 12.77 -4.67 26.32
CA ARG A 80 13.60 -3.47 26.17
C ARG A 80 15.05 -3.80 25.81
N GLN A 81 15.66 -4.72 26.55
CA GLN A 81 17.06 -5.11 26.37
C GLN A 81 17.19 -6.45 25.63
N GLY A 82 16.13 -7.27 25.65
CA GLY A 82 16.12 -8.60 25.02
C GLY A 82 16.47 -8.56 23.53
N VAL A 83 16.04 -7.50 22.84
CA VAL A 83 16.24 -7.32 21.39
C VAL A 83 17.71 -7.37 20.98
N LEU A 84 18.63 -6.94 21.85
CA LEU A 84 20.07 -6.91 21.56
C LEU A 84 20.67 -8.32 21.45
N TYR A 85 20.09 -9.32 22.12
CA TYR A 85 20.55 -10.71 22.01
C TYR A 85 20.25 -11.33 20.64
N LEU A 86 19.38 -10.70 19.85
CA LEU A 86 19.02 -11.14 18.50
C LEU A 86 20.04 -10.68 17.44
N ALA A 87 21.04 -9.87 17.80
CA ALA A 87 22.09 -9.37 16.91
C ALA A 87 23.09 -10.47 16.47
N GLN A 88 22.58 -11.58 15.94
CA GLN A 88 23.36 -12.75 15.55
C GLN A 88 23.01 -13.17 14.11
N PRO A 89 23.87 -12.89 13.12
CA PRO A 89 23.65 -13.33 11.74
C PRO A 89 23.31 -14.82 11.57
N PRO A 90 23.95 -15.76 12.29
CA PRO A 90 23.59 -17.19 12.24
C PRO A 90 22.14 -17.49 12.61
N LEU A 91 21.52 -16.67 13.47
CA LEU A 91 20.15 -16.85 13.92
C LEU A 91 19.15 -16.72 12.75
N ILE A 92 19.41 -15.80 11.82
CA ILE A 92 18.60 -15.56 10.62
C ILE A 92 18.57 -16.83 9.76
N ARG A 93 19.76 -17.35 9.42
CA ARG A 93 19.90 -18.56 8.61
C ARG A 93 19.34 -19.79 9.31
N GLY A 94 19.59 -19.94 10.62
CA GLY A 94 19.06 -21.06 11.40
C GLY A 94 17.52 -21.07 11.42
N CYS A 95 16.90 -19.92 11.67
CA CYS A 95 15.44 -19.80 11.63
C CYS A 95 14.86 -20.02 10.22
N LEU A 96 15.53 -19.56 9.16
CA LEU A 96 15.15 -19.86 7.78
C LEU A 96 15.13 -21.36 7.48
N ARG A 97 16.16 -22.10 7.94
CA ARG A 97 16.17 -23.56 7.81
C ARG A 97 15.08 -24.22 8.64
N LEU A 98 14.79 -23.71 9.84
CA LEU A 98 13.68 -24.20 10.67
C LEU A 98 12.31 -23.99 10.01
N MET A 99 12.10 -22.87 9.29
CA MET A 99 10.88 -22.65 8.51
C MET A 99 10.67 -23.75 7.45
N LYS A 100 11.74 -24.18 6.78
CA LYS A 100 11.70 -25.25 5.75
C LYS A 100 11.29 -26.63 6.31
N LEU A 101 11.36 -26.84 7.63
CA LEU A 101 10.94 -28.09 8.27
C LEU A 101 9.42 -28.21 8.42
N VAL A 102 8.69 -27.10 8.44
CA VAL A 102 7.24 -27.12 8.57
C VAL A 102 6.66 -27.47 7.20
N LYS A 103 6.03 -28.64 7.11
CA LYS A 103 5.50 -29.17 5.85
C LYS A 103 4.06 -29.64 5.99
N VAL A 104 3.19 -29.20 5.08
CA VAL A 104 1.81 -29.70 4.96
C VAL A 104 1.72 -30.51 3.68
N ASN A 105 1.36 -31.79 3.79
CA ASN A 105 1.31 -32.72 2.67
C ASN A 105 2.61 -32.77 1.84
N GLY A 106 3.76 -32.68 2.52
CA GLY A 106 5.08 -32.70 1.89
C GLY A 106 5.56 -31.36 1.32
N VAL A 107 4.72 -30.33 1.28
CA VAL A 107 5.04 -28.99 0.77
C VAL A 107 5.44 -28.08 1.92
N ILE A 108 6.52 -27.30 1.76
CA ILE A 108 6.99 -26.32 2.75
C ILE A 108 5.89 -25.29 2.99
N SER A 109 5.44 -25.17 4.25
CA SER A 109 4.36 -24.26 4.63
C SER A 109 4.55 -23.73 6.07
N PRO A 110 5.57 -22.88 6.32
CA PRO A 110 5.87 -22.35 7.64
C PRO A 110 4.72 -21.59 8.30
N PHE A 111 3.86 -20.92 7.54
CA PHE A 111 2.75 -20.13 8.07
C PHE A 111 1.50 -20.97 8.34
N SER A 112 1.49 -22.27 8.00
CA SER A 112 0.40 -23.14 8.44
C SER A 112 0.40 -23.40 9.95
N TYR A 113 1.52 -23.15 10.65
CA TYR A 113 1.67 -23.43 12.08
C TYR A 113 2.48 -22.36 12.81
N GLU A 114 2.21 -22.21 14.12
CA GLU A 114 2.85 -21.19 14.98
C GLU A 114 4.38 -21.25 14.95
N TYR A 115 4.96 -22.46 14.88
CA TYR A 115 6.41 -22.67 14.85
C TYR A 115 7.10 -21.93 13.71
N GLY A 116 6.58 -22.02 12.48
CA GLY A 116 7.19 -21.34 11.33
C GLY A 116 6.93 -19.83 11.36
N TYR A 117 5.76 -19.40 11.81
CA TYR A 117 5.45 -17.99 12.04
C TYR A 117 6.40 -17.33 13.06
N LEU A 118 6.72 -18.01 14.16
CA LEU A 118 7.69 -17.54 15.14
C LEU A 118 9.11 -17.48 14.56
N CYS A 119 9.53 -18.51 13.80
CA CYS A 119 10.84 -18.48 13.12
C CYS A 119 10.95 -17.29 12.16
N PHE A 120 9.92 -16.98 11.39
CA PHE A 120 9.88 -15.81 10.51
C PHE A 120 10.08 -14.51 11.31
N ASN A 121 9.32 -14.36 12.40
CA ASN A 121 9.34 -13.15 13.23
C ASN A 121 10.67 -12.95 13.97
N ILE A 122 11.25 -14.02 14.52
CA ILE A 122 12.58 -13.99 15.15
C ILE A 122 13.65 -13.63 14.11
N SER A 123 13.61 -14.24 12.92
CA SER A 123 14.55 -13.95 11.83
C SER A 123 14.50 -12.48 11.42
N LYS A 124 13.29 -11.91 11.34
CA LYS A 124 13.03 -10.52 10.94
C LYS A 124 13.66 -9.55 11.94
N MET A 125 13.45 -9.82 13.23
CA MET A 125 14.03 -9.01 14.30
C MET A 125 15.56 -9.14 14.33
N ALA A 126 16.08 -10.36 14.22
CA ALA A 126 17.52 -10.60 14.15
C ALA A 126 18.17 -9.88 12.97
N LEU A 127 17.56 -9.95 11.78
CA LEU A 127 18.02 -9.24 10.59
C LEU A 127 18.03 -7.72 10.83
N GLY A 128 16.93 -7.14 11.30
CA GLY A 128 16.87 -5.69 11.48
C GLY A 128 17.88 -5.17 12.50
N VAL A 129 18.07 -5.87 13.63
CA VAL A 129 19.08 -5.49 14.65
C VAL A 129 20.50 -5.61 14.09
N CYS A 130 20.81 -6.70 13.36
CA CYS A 130 22.10 -6.83 12.70
C CYS A 130 22.35 -5.72 11.67
N LEU A 131 21.33 -5.29 10.93
CA LEU A 131 21.44 -4.19 9.97
C LEU A 131 21.77 -2.87 10.69
N ILE A 132 21.13 -2.56 11.82
CA ILE A 132 21.43 -1.36 12.62
C ILE A 132 22.87 -1.40 13.14
N GLU A 133 23.27 -2.52 13.75
CA GLU A 133 24.64 -2.69 14.29
C GLU A 133 25.70 -2.47 13.21
N LYS A 134 25.41 -2.91 11.98
CA LYS A 134 26.31 -2.82 10.84
C LYS A 134 26.59 -1.39 10.38
N PHE A 135 25.60 -0.49 10.42
CA PHE A 135 25.84 0.91 10.05
C PHE A 135 26.88 1.53 10.99
N HIS A 136 26.60 1.49 12.29
CA HIS A 136 27.51 1.95 13.34
C HIS A 136 27.04 1.46 14.71
N ARG A 137 27.99 1.14 15.61
CA ARG A 137 27.65 0.68 16.98
C ARG A 137 26.83 1.69 17.77
N GLN A 138 27.01 2.99 17.49
CA GLN A 138 26.21 4.06 18.12
C GLN A 138 24.72 3.93 17.80
N HIS A 139 24.34 3.44 16.62
CA HIS A 139 22.93 3.28 16.25
C HIS A 139 22.22 2.18 17.05
N VAL A 140 22.97 1.27 17.69
CA VAL A 140 22.41 0.36 18.69
C VAL A 140 22.01 1.13 19.94
N ALA A 141 22.79 2.12 20.37
CA ALA A 141 22.39 3.00 21.47
C ALA A 141 21.18 3.85 21.08
N ASP A 142 21.15 4.39 19.86
CA ASP A 142 20.01 5.15 19.34
C ASP A 142 18.74 4.26 19.30
N LEU A 143 18.85 3.01 18.84
CA LEU A 143 17.76 2.03 18.89
C LEU A 143 17.24 1.85 20.31
N MET A 144 18.16 1.65 21.27
CA MET A 144 17.79 1.46 22.67
C MET A 144 17.11 2.70 23.26
N GLU A 145 17.56 3.90 22.90
CA GLU A 145 16.92 5.17 23.30
C GLU A 145 15.52 5.30 22.71
N HIS A 146 15.32 4.95 21.43
CA HIS A 146 14.02 4.96 20.80
C HIS A 146 13.08 3.93 21.42
N ILE A 147 13.57 2.72 21.71
CA ILE A 147 12.81 1.70 22.45
C ILE A 147 12.44 2.21 23.83
N TRP A 148 13.36 2.89 24.54
CA TRP A 148 13.07 3.41 25.88
C TRP A 148 12.01 4.51 25.88
N SER A 149 12.15 5.46 24.94
CA SER A 149 11.25 6.61 24.82
C SER A 149 9.87 6.24 24.28
N ASN A 150 9.79 5.25 23.39
CA ASN A 150 8.54 4.83 22.74
C ASN A 150 8.01 3.50 23.25
N TYR A 151 8.59 2.93 24.31
CA TYR A 151 8.15 1.65 24.88
C TYR A 151 6.63 1.68 25.12
N LEU A 152 6.14 2.81 25.68
CA LEU A 152 4.77 3.33 25.79
C LEU A 152 3.81 3.03 24.63
N THR A 153 4.25 3.28 23.41
CA THR A 153 3.34 3.61 22.31
C THR A 153 3.57 2.72 21.08
N LYS A 154 4.77 2.16 20.93
CA LYS A 154 5.19 1.40 19.77
C LYS A 154 5.80 0.06 20.17
N ASP A 155 5.64 -0.93 19.30
CA ASP A 155 6.36 -2.20 19.40
C ASP A 155 7.78 -2.07 18.83
N ASN A 156 8.69 -2.91 19.32
CA ASN A 156 10.11 -2.86 18.93
C ASN A 156 10.32 -3.09 17.43
N ALA A 157 9.47 -3.86 16.75
CA ALA A 157 9.64 -4.15 15.33
C ALA A 157 9.31 -2.92 14.46
N SER A 158 8.30 -2.13 14.83
CA SER A 158 7.98 -0.84 14.20
C SER A 158 9.10 0.17 14.41
N ILE A 159 9.62 0.28 15.64
CA ILE A 159 10.77 1.16 15.96
C ILE A 159 11.99 0.76 15.12
N LEU A 160 12.25 -0.54 15.02
CA LEU A 160 13.35 -1.09 14.23
C LEU A 160 13.23 -0.75 12.75
N ALA A 161 12.04 -0.90 12.16
CA ALA A 161 11.79 -0.55 10.77
C ALA A 161 11.94 0.96 10.53
N GLU A 162 11.36 1.81 11.37
CA GLU A 162 11.48 3.28 11.28
C GLU A 162 12.94 3.76 11.34
N LEU A 163 13.73 3.21 12.27
CA LEU A 163 15.14 3.56 12.39
C LEU A 163 15.96 3.10 11.18
N LEU A 164 15.68 1.91 10.63
CA LEU A 164 16.32 1.45 9.40
C LEU A 164 16.02 2.36 8.20
N VAL A 165 14.80 2.88 8.09
CA VAL A 165 14.45 3.86 7.04
C VAL A 165 15.30 5.11 7.17
N TYR A 166 15.43 5.65 8.39
CA TYR A 166 16.24 6.83 8.66
C TYR A 166 17.70 6.59 8.25
N LEU A 167 18.31 5.50 8.72
CA LEU A 167 19.70 5.15 8.42
C LEU A 167 19.93 4.96 6.91
N PHE A 168 19.03 4.25 6.24
CA PHE A 168 19.12 4.04 4.80
C PHE A 168 19.01 5.35 4.01
N THR A 169 18.08 6.23 4.41
CA THR A 169 17.89 7.54 3.76
C THR A 169 19.10 8.45 3.94
N GLU A 170 19.71 8.46 5.12
CA GLU A 170 20.95 9.21 5.38
C GLU A 170 22.12 8.69 4.55
N GLU A 171 22.21 7.37 4.37
CA GLU A 171 23.27 6.77 3.55
C GLU A 171 23.07 7.02 2.06
N ASP A 172 21.83 6.99 1.58
CA ASP A 172 21.48 7.35 0.21
C ASP A 172 21.85 8.82 -0.11
N LYS A 173 21.67 9.75 0.84
CA LYS A 173 22.06 11.17 0.66
C LYS A 173 23.57 11.35 0.50
N LYS A 174 24.39 10.52 1.16
CA LYS A 174 25.86 10.60 1.08
C LYS A 174 26.40 10.07 -0.25
N HIS A 175 25.68 9.16 -0.92
CA HIS A 175 26.07 8.59 -2.19
C HIS A 175 25.46 9.35 -3.39
N ILE A 176 26.16 10.40 -3.84
CA ILE A 176 25.74 11.26 -4.96
C ILE A 176 25.83 10.57 -6.34
N GLN A 177 26.40 9.36 -6.45
CA GLN A 177 26.58 8.67 -7.73
C GLN A 177 26.22 7.18 -7.67
N GLN A 178 25.44 6.76 -8.68
CA GLN A 178 25.03 5.46 -9.25
C GLN A 178 25.67 4.11 -8.82
N SER A 179 26.38 4.03 -7.69
CA SER A 179 26.98 2.81 -7.15
C SER A 179 25.88 1.84 -6.68
N PRO A 180 26.08 0.51 -6.80
CA PRO A 180 25.18 -0.49 -6.24
C PRO A 180 24.88 -0.16 -4.77
N ARG A 181 23.62 0.21 -4.55
CA ARG A 181 23.06 0.68 -3.29
C ARG A 181 23.30 -0.38 -2.23
N CYS A 182 23.90 0.01 -1.10
CA CYS A 182 23.70 -0.69 0.18
C CYS A 182 24.07 -2.19 0.27
N ASP A 183 24.67 -2.81 -0.76
CA ASP A 183 25.14 -4.20 -0.75
C ASP A 183 26.10 -4.48 0.43
N TRP A 184 26.92 -3.49 0.77
CA TRP A 184 27.88 -3.60 1.87
C TRP A 184 27.21 -3.81 3.22
N ILE A 185 25.99 -3.31 3.41
CA ILE A 185 25.22 -3.44 4.66
C ILE A 185 24.93 -4.93 4.91
N PHE A 186 24.65 -5.72 3.88
CA PHE A 186 24.48 -7.16 4.04
C PHE A 186 25.80 -7.94 4.14
N GLY A 187 26.94 -7.27 3.91
CA GLY A 187 28.27 -7.88 3.80
C GLY A 187 28.52 -8.55 2.45
N TRP A 188 27.86 -8.06 1.40
CA TRP A 188 28.01 -8.56 0.04
C TRP A 188 29.11 -7.88 -0.77
N SER A 189 29.57 -6.73 -0.29
CA SER A 189 30.70 -5.95 -0.80
C SER A 189 31.47 -5.35 0.37
N ASP A 190 32.66 -4.82 0.08
CA ASP A 190 33.43 -4.09 1.08
C ASP A 190 32.68 -2.83 1.53
N PRO A 191 32.73 -2.50 2.83
CA PRO A 191 32.07 -1.32 3.32
C PRO A 191 32.82 -0.05 2.94
N PRO A 192 32.13 1.10 2.84
CA PRO A 192 32.78 2.36 2.57
C PRO A 192 33.73 2.73 3.71
N ALA A 193 34.71 3.60 3.45
CA ALA A 193 35.69 4.01 4.47
C ALA A 193 35.08 4.63 5.74
N HIS A 194 33.83 5.09 5.66
CA HIS A 194 33.09 5.70 6.76
C HIS A 194 32.09 4.76 7.45
N GLY A 195 31.97 3.49 7.05
CA GLY A 195 30.91 2.61 7.52
C GLY A 195 31.37 1.19 7.84
N GLY A 196 30.74 0.59 8.86
CA GLY A 196 30.64 -0.85 9.13
C GLY A 196 31.89 -1.74 9.16
N HIS A 197 31.64 -3.03 9.37
CA HIS A 197 32.64 -4.11 9.30
C HIS A 197 32.29 -5.08 8.15
N PRO A 198 33.23 -5.83 7.55
CA PRO A 198 32.95 -6.68 6.37
C PRO A 198 32.11 -7.93 6.67
N LYS A 199 31.78 -8.22 7.95
CA LYS A 199 31.05 -9.43 8.35
C LYS A 199 29.72 -9.59 7.59
N LEU A 200 29.50 -10.77 7.02
CA LEU A 200 28.27 -11.16 6.35
C LEU A 200 27.10 -11.24 7.34
N ILE A 201 25.98 -10.58 7.02
CA ILE A 201 24.73 -10.68 7.79
C ILE A 201 23.85 -11.81 7.25
N ILE A 202 23.67 -11.85 5.93
CA ILE A 202 22.87 -12.86 5.24
C ILE A 202 23.53 -13.20 3.91
N ALA A 203 23.63 -14.48 3.56
CA ALA A 203 24.16 -14.85 2.25
C ALA A 203 23.14 -14.54 1.14
N GLY A 204 23.61 -14.29 -0.08
CA GLY A 204 22.70 -14.12 -1.22
C GLY A 204 21.84 -15.37 -1.49
N SER A 205 22.38 -16.56 -1.22
CA SER A 205 21.61 -17.81 -1.28
C SER A 205 20.51 -17.88 -0.22
N ASP A 206 20.77 -17.38 0.99
CA ASP A 206 19.77 -17.35 2.07
C ASP A 206 18.65 -16.35 1.75
N ALA A 207 18.97 -15.21 1.10
CA ALA A 207 17.96 -14.25 0.63
C ALA A 207 17.06 -14.85 -0.48
N LEU A 208 17.64 -15.63 -1.40
CA LEU A 208 16.88 -16.36 -2.41
C LEU A 208 16.01 -17.46 -1.77
N ASP A 209 16.58 -18.23 -0.84
CA ASP A 209 15.87 -19.25 -0.07
C ASP A 209 14.69 -18.66 0.71
N LEU A 210 14.87 -17.48 1.31
CA LEU A 210 13.80 -16.75 1.98
C LEU A 210 12.68 -16.42 1.00
N MET A 211 13.01 -15.86 -0.16
CA MET A 211 12.03 -15.57 -1.21
C MET A 211 11.26 -16.82 -1.63
N ASP A 212 11.95 -17.95 -1.86
CA ASP A 212 11.32 -19.21 -2.25
C ASP A 212 10.40 -19.77 -1.15
N VAL A 213 10.83 -19.71 0.11
CA VAL A 213 10.01 -20.16 1.26
C VAL A 213 8.74 -19.32 1.37
N LEU A 214 8.84 -17.99 1.27
CA LEU A 214 7.68 -17.10 1.32
C LEU A 214 6.75 -17.31 0.12
N TRP A 215 7.31 -17.50 -1.08
CA TRP A 215 6.54 -17.71 -2.31
C TRP A 215 5.77 -19.02 -2.32
N ASN A 216 6.43 -20.10 -1.92
CA ASN A 216 5.83 -21.43 -1.90
C ASN A 216 4.67 -21.50 -0.91
N ASP A 217 4.71 -20.69 0.14
CA ASP A 217 3.66 -20.59 1.15
C ASP A 217 2.85 -19.28 1.06
N ARG A 218 2.85 -18.61 -0.11
CA ARG A 218 2.31 -17.24 -0.27
C ARG A 218 0.85 -17.06 0.17
N LYS A 219 0.04 -18.12 0.10
CA LYS A 219 -1.35 -18.13 0.59
C LYS A 219 -1.41 -18.06 2.11
N ALA A 220 -0.75 -19.00 2.81
CA ALA A 220 -0.74 -19.01 4.27
C ALA A 220 0.05 -17.82 4.83
N PHE A 221 1.11 -17.39 4.15
CA PHE A 221 1.85 -16.16 4.43
C PHE A 221 0.93 -14.94 4.47
N LEU A 222 0.21 -14.66 3.38
CA LEU A 222 -0.71 -13.53 3.31
C LEU A 222 -1.81 -13.64 4.38
N LYS A 223 -2.44 -14.82 4.49
CA LYS A 223 -3.52 -15.07 5.47
C LYS A 223 -3.01 -14.82 6.90
N SER A 224 -1.87 -15.41 7.27
CA SER A 224 -1.27 -15.26 8.60
C SER A 224 -0.97 -13.81 8.93
N LEU A 225 -0.26 -13.08 8.06
CA LEU A 225 0.14 -11.70 8.37
C LEU A 225 -1.04 -10.72 8.26
N SER A 226 -2.09 -11.07 7.53
CA SER A 226 -3.31 -10.25 7.51
C SER A 226 -4.18 -10.45 8.76
N LEU A 227 -4.07 -11.60 9.45
CA LEU A 227 -4.86 -11.93 10.64
C LEU A 227 -4.09 -11.66 11.95
N ALA A 228 -2.76 -11.67 11.91
CA ALA A 228 -1.89 -11.36 13.04
C ALA A 228 -1.20 -10.00 12.85
N TYR A 229 -1.03 -9.23 13.93
CA TYR A 229 -0.28 -7.99 13.92
C TYR A 229 1.23 -8.29 13.79
N THR A 230 1.76 -8.10 12.58
CA THR A 230 3.15 -8.47 12.25
C THR A 230 3.97 -7.28 11.71
N PRO A 231 4.23 -6.26 12.55
CA PRO A 231 4.98 -5.06 12.17
C PRO A 231 6.44 -5.38 11.80
N GLY A 232 7.06 -4.53 10.98
CA GLY A 232 8.45 -4.67 10.56
C GLY A 232 8.67 -5.77 9.51
N SER A 233 7.60 -6.35 8.96
CA SER A 233 7.70 -7.45 8.00
C SER A 233 8.44 -7.05 6.72
N SER A 234 8.44 -5.76 6.38
CA SER A 234 9.16 -5.18 5.24
C SER A 234 10.69 -5.36 5.32
N ILE A 235 11.27 -5.57 6.51
CA ILE A 235 12.71 -5.82 6.70
C ILE A 235 13.15 -7.06 5.90
N MET A 236 12.30 -8.09 5.86
CA MET A 236 12.57 -9.29 5.05
C MET A 236 12.50 -9.02 3.56
N LEU A 237 11.47 -8.28 3.13
CA LEU A 237 11.33 -7.90 1.73
C LEU A 237 12.48 -6.99 1.29
N PHE A 238 12.97 -6.12 2.17
CA PHE A 238 14.11 -5.25 1.91
C PHE A 238 15.38 -6.06 1.60
N ALA A 239 15.67 -7.13 2.33
CA ALA A 239 16.79 -8.02 2.01
C ALA A 239 16.63 -8.71 0.64
N ILE A 240 15.42 -9.17 0.32
CA ILE A 240 15.12 -9.76 -1.00
C ILE A 240 15.27 -8.71 -2.10
N TRP A 241 14.72 -7.52 -1.92
CA TRP A 241 14.79 -6.42 -2.87
C TRP A 241 16.24 -6.03 -3.18
N GLN A 242 17.09 -5.92 -2.16
CA GLN A 242 18.51 -5.62 -2.32
C GLN A 242 19.24 -6.73 -3.09
N TYR A 243 18.92 -8.01 -2.79
CA TYR A 243 19.44 -9.13 -3.57
C TYR A 243 19.04 -9.04 -5.06
N MET A 244 17.77 -8.72 -5.35
CA MET A 244 17.25 -8.57 -6.71
C MET A 244 17.88 -7.37 -7.44
N TYR A 245 18.10 -6.27 -6.73
CA TYR A 245 18.77 -5.08 -7.25
C TYR A 245 20.23 -5.38 -7.60
N ARG A 246 20.97 -6.02 -6.69
CA ARG A 246 22.37 -6.45 -6.90
C ARG A 246 22.54 -7.36 -8.10
N LYS A 247 21.60 -8.28 -8.32
CA LYS A 247 21.60 -9.17 -9.50
C LYS A 247 21.21 -8.44 -10.80
N GLY A 248 20.91 -7.15 -10.73
CA GLY A 248 20.51 -6.32 -11.87
C GLY A 248 19.14 -6.68 -12.43
N VAL A 249 18.34 -7.47 -11.71
CA VAL A 249 17.04 -7.96 -12.19
C VAL A 249 16.05 -6.80 -12.28
N LEU A 250 16.14 -5.83 -11.37
CA LEU A 250 15.25 -4.66 -11.34
C LEU A 250 15.71 -3.51 -12.24
N LEU A 251 17.00 -3.48 -12.61
CA LEU A 251 17.62 -2.38 -13.35
C LEU A 251 17.44 -2.47 -14.87
N LYS A 252 17.24 -3.68 -15.40
CA LYS A 252 17.10 -3.89 -16.83
C LYS A 252 15.63 -4.10 -17.19
N PRO A 253 15.09 -3.45 -18.24
CA PRO A 253 13.71 -3.70 -18.71
C PRO A 253 13.49 -5.09 -19.34
N VAL A 254 14.37 -6.07 -19.05
CA VAL A 254 14.53 -7.39 -19.68
C VAL A 254 13.27 -8.28 -19.60
N SER A 255 13.22 -9.26 -20.50
CA SER A 255 12.23 -10.35 -20.58
C SER A 255 11.86 -10.92 -19.21
N ARG A 256 10.58 -11.27 -19.02
CA ARG A 256 10.07 -11.90 -17.79
C ARG A 256 10.97 -13.06 -17.39
N THR A 257 11.42 -13.05 -16.13
CA THR A 257 12.09 -14.19 -15.51
C THR A 257 11.20 -14.70 -14.38
N PRO A 258 11.14 -16.02 -14.12
CA PRO A 258 10.35 -16.56 -13.01
C PRO A 258 10.69 -15.91 -11.66
N VAL A 259 11.97 -15.57 -11.45
CA VAL A 259 12.45 -14.91 -10.23
C VAL A 259 11.85 -13.51 -10.07
N LEU A 260 11.73 -12.74 -11.15
CA LEU A 260 11.10 -11.42 -11.12
C LEU A 260 9.60 -11.54 -10.82
N ASP A 261 8.90 -12.50 -11.43
CA ASP A 261 7.47 -12.69 -11.21
C ASP A 261 7.18 -13.08 -9.73
N THR A 262 8.00 -13.97 -9.16
CA THR A 262 7.97 -14.33 -7.74
C THR A 262 8.18 -13.11 -6.83
N PHE A 263 9.20 -12.30 -7.12
CA PHE A 263 9.48 -11.08 -6.34
C PHE A 263 8.33 -10.08 -6.40
N LEU A 264 7.75 -9.88 -7.60
CA LEU A 264 6.67 -8.92 -7.79
C LEU A 264 5.41 -9.33 -7.01
N ASP A 265 4.94 -10.58 -7.10
CA ASP A 265 3.75 -10.97 -6.31
C ASP A 265 4.02 -10.96 -4.81
N LEU A 266 5.20 -11.35 -4.32
CA LEU A 266 5.53 -11.15 -2.90
C LEU A 266 5.48 -9.67 -2.51
N THR A 267 6.05 -8.79 -3.33
CA THR A 267 6.04 -7.34 -3.06
C THR A 267 4.62 -6.83 -2.89
N TRP A 268 3.69 -7.20 -3.78
CA TRP A 268 2.30 -6.77 -3.67
C TRP A 268 1.56 -7.43 -2.50
N ARG A 269 1.86 -8.69 -2.18
CA ARG A 269 1.32 -9.34 -0.97
C ARG A 269 1.79 -8.65 0.30
N PHE A 270 3.07 -8.31 0.41
CA PHE A 270 3.58 -7.50 1.53
C PHE A 270 2.88 -6.14 1.59
N MET A 271 2.67 -5.48 0.45
CA MET A 271 1.95 -4.20 0.41
C MET A 271 0.53 -4.27 0.96
N LEU A 272 -0.19 -5.36 0.72
CA LEU A 272 -1.56 -5.56 1.22
C LEU A 272 -1.66 -5.65 2.75
N ILE A 273 -0.57 -6.00 3.42
CA ILE A 273 -0.50 -6.26 4.88
C ILE A 273 0.49 -5.34 5.59
N THR A 274 0.99 -4.31 4.89
CA THR A 274 2.01 -3.40 5.39
C THR A 274 1.46 -2.60 6.57
N THR A 275 2.24 -2.51 7.65
CA THR A 275 1.90 -1.70 8.82
C THR A 275 2.51 -0.30 8.73
N PRO A 276 2.03 0.70 9.49
CA PRO A 276 2.58 2.05 9.44
C PRO A 276 4.11 2.17 9.58
N GLY A 277 4.73 1.37 10.45
CA GLY A 277 6.19 1.37 10.63
C GLY A 277 6.97 0.84 9.43
N ASP A 278 6.32 0.10 8.52
CA ASP A 278 6.94 -0.49 7.33
C ASP A 278 6.96 0.47 6.12
N TYR A 279 6.17 1.55 6.13
CA TYR A 279 5.95 2.40 4.95
C TYR A 279 7.24 2.96 4.34
N GLY A 280 8.18 3.39 5.17
CA GLY A 280 9.43 3.97 4.67
C GLY A 280 10.31 2.94 3.94
N LEU A 281 10.34 1.67 4.37
CA LEU A 281 11.08 0.61 3.68
C LEU A 281 10.34 0.15 2.43
N MET A 282 9.01 0.13 2.46
CA MET A 282 8.20 -0.30 1.32
C MET A 282 8.25 0.70 0.18
N PHE A 283 8.30 2.01 0.44
CA PHE A 283 8.27 3.04 -0.60
C PHE A 283 9.30 2.84 -1.73
N PRO A 284 10.62 2.73 -1.47
CA PRO A 284 11.60 2.51 -2.53
C PRO A 284 11.42 1.17 -3.26
N ILE A 285 10.93 0.14 -2.56
CA ILE A 285 10.65 -1.18 -3.13
C ILE A 285 9.49 -1.08 -4.14
N ILE A 286 8.40 -0.38 -3.77
CA ILE A 286 7.25 -0.13 -4.65
C ILE A 286 7.68 0.64 -5.89
N MET A 287 8.49 1.69 -5.72
CA MET A 287 8.97 2.48 -6.86
C MET A 287 9.77 1.64 -7.85
N ALA A 288 10.60 0.71 -7.35
CA ALA A 288 11.31 -0.24 -8.21
C ALA A 288 10.35 -1.26 -8.87
N ALA A 289 9.37 -1.79 -8.13
CA ALA A 289 8.38 -2.74 -8.64
C ALA A 289 7.42 -2.11 -9.68
N MET A 290 7.11 -0.81 -9.54
CA MET A 290 6.23 -0.07 -10.44
C MET A 290 6.72 -0.09 -11.89
N LEU A 291 8.03 -0.05 -12.11
CA LEU A 291 8.67 -0.17 -13.44
C LEU A 291 8.32 -1.48 -14.16
N HIS A 292 7.86 -2.48 -13.41
CA HIS A 292 7.48 -3.81 -13.92
C HIS A 292 5.99 -4.11 -13.78
N SER A 293 5.15 -3.13 -13.44
CA SER A 293 3.71 -3.32 -13.19
C SER A 293 2.93 -3.93 -14.38
N GLY A 294 3.33 -3.65 -15.62
CA GLY A 294 2.75 -4.30 -16.80
C GLY A 294 2.94 -5.83 -16.84
N LYS A 295 3.95 -6.33 -16.12
CA LYS A 295 4.43 -7.72 -16.16
C LYS A 295 3.94 -8.60 -15.00
N LEU A 296 2.93 -8.21 -14.22
CA LEU A 296 2.34 -9.08 -13.19
C LEU A 296 1.77 -10.40 -13.77
N ALA A 297 2.25 -11.56 -13.33
CA ALA A 297 1.62 -12.84 -13.69
C ALA A 297 0.30 -13.02 -12.92
N GLU A 298 -0.57 -13.91 -13.41
CA GLU A 298 -1.65 -14.46 -12.57
C GLU A 298 -1.00 -15.14 -11.36
N SER A 299 -1.48 -14.82 -10.17
CA SER A 299 -0.73 -15.13 -8.96
C SER A 299 -1.53 -15.74 -7.80
N ALA A 300 -2.88 -15.71 -7.90
CA ALA A 300 -3.74 -16.43 -6.97
C ALA A 300 -3.51 -17.94 -7.08
N VAL A 301 -3.35 -18.61 -5.94
CA VAL A 301 -3.18 -20.07 -5.87
C VAL A 301 -4.50 -20.79 -6.16
N ASP A 302 -5.57 -20.31 -5.53
CA ASP A 302 -6.92 -20.86 -5.59
C ASP A 302 -7.95 -19.79 -5.20
N VAL A 303 -9.23 -20.14 -5.21
CA VAL A 303 -10.33 -19.21 -4.89
C VAL A 303 -10.22 -18.66 -3.47
N GLU A 304 -9.77 -19.45 -2.49
CA GLU A 304 -9.60 -18.96 -1.11
C GLU A 304 -8.47 -17.93 -1.03
N ASP A 305 -7.35 -18.15 -1.73
CA ASP A 305 -6.26 -17.18 -1.85
C ASP A 305 -6.73 -15.88 -2.52
N SER A 306 -7.50 -15.98 -3.61
CA SER A 306 -8.12 -14.83 -4.28
C SER A 306 -9.00 -14.01 -3.31
N ARG A 307 -9.87 -14.68 -2.53
CA ARG A 307 -10.68 -14.02 -1.49
C ARG A 307 -9.82 -13.33 -0.44
N ASN A 308 -8.76 -13.99 0.05
CA ASN A 308 -7.85 -13.39 1.03
C ASN A 308 -7.14 -12.14 0.48
N ILE A 309 -6.74 -12.14 -0.79
CA ILE A 309 -6.15 -10.98 -1.48
C ILE A 309 -7.15 -9.83 -1.56
N ILE A 310 -8.38 -10.11 -1.99
CA ILE A 310 -9.45 -9.12 -2.07
C ILE A 310 -9.77 -8.55 -0.69
N ASP A 311 -9.92 -9.39 0.34
CA ASP A 311 -10.23 -8.96 1.70
C ASP A 311 -9.10 -8.11 2.31
N ALA A 312 -7.84 -8.46 2.04
CA ALA A 312 -6.70 -7.63 2.44
C ALA A 312 -6.72 -6.27 1.71
N TYR A 313 -7.01 -6.27 0.40
CA TYR A 313 -7.17 -5.03 -0.36
C TYR A 313 -8.33 -4.18 0.15
N VAL A 314 -9.48 -4.77 0.47
CA VAL A 314 -10.67 -4.05 0.93
C VAL A 314 -10.42 -3.41 2.28
N ARG A 315 -9.81 -4.14 3.23
CA ARG A 315 -9.37 -3.61 4.54
C ARG A 315 -8.41 -2.44 4.39
N GLY A 316 -7.50 -2.52 3.42
CA GLY A 316 -6.58 -1.44 3.09
C GLY A 316 -5.43 -1.29 4.07
N MET A 317 -4.56 -0.33 3.76
CA MET A 317 -3.42 0.00 4.59
C MET A 317 -3.87 0.82 5.80
N ALA A 318 -3.35 0.52 6.99
CA ALA A 318 -3.73 1.24 8.20
C ALA A 318 -3.20 2.70 8.16
N PRO A 319 -3.99 3.71 8.54
CA PRO A 319 -3.48 5.07 8.62
C PRO A 319 -2.27 5.13 9.56
N ALA A 320 -1.19 5.80 9.15
CA ALA A 320 -0.02 6.02 10.01
C ALA A 320 -0.19 7.23 10.93
N GLU A 321 0.61 7.26 11.99
CA GLU A 321 0.80 8.45 12.83
C GLU A 321 1.38 9.61 12.03
N ASP A 322 2.34 9.33 11.13
CA ASP A 322 2.84 10.30 10.15
C ASP A 322 1.91 10.34 8.92
N PRO A 323 1.10 11.40 8.76
CA PRO A 323 0.19 11.49 7.64
C PRO A 323 0.93 11.64 6.31
N LEU A 324 2.14 12.22 6.29
CA LEU A 324 2.87 12.47 5.04
C LEU A 324 3.36 11.17 4.42
N LEU A 325 4.07 10.34 5.20
CA LEU A 325 4.60 9.07 4.72
C LEU A 325 3.47 8.11 4.28
N TYR A 326 2.40 8.01 5.07
CA TYR A 326 1.21 7.25 4.67
C TYR A 326 0.64 7.73 3.34
N ARG A 327 0.51 9.05 3.14
CA ARG A 327 0.00 9.62 1.89
C ARG A 327 0.90 9.31 0.70
N GLN A 328 2.21 9.41 0.85
CA GLN A 328 3.17 9.12 -0.21
C GLN A 328 3.10 7.66 -0.64
N VAL A 329 3.17 6.73 0.32
CA VAL A 329 3.05 5.30 0.05
C VAL A 329 1.69 4.96 -0.54
N SER A 330 0.61 5.48 0.04
CA SER A 330 -0.75 5.24 -0.44
C SER A 330 -0.98 5.72 -1.88
N SER A 331 -0.49 6.91 -2.21
CA SER A 331 -0.66 7.48 -3.55
C SER A 331 0.05 6.66 -4.61
N ALA A 332 1.24 6.11 -4.29
CA ALA A 332 1.98 5.24 -5.19
C ALA A 332 1.42 3.82 -5.24
N ALA A 333 1.02 3.26 -4.09
CA ALA A 333 0.67 1.85 -3.95
C ALA A 333 -0.74 1.52 -4.43
N TYR A 334 -1.75 2.31 -4.08
CA TYR A 334 -3.14 1.93 -4.26
C TYR A 334 -3.55 1.65 -5.72
N PRO A 335 -3.12 2.45 -6.71
CA PRO A 335 -3.40 2.13 -8.11
C PRO A 335 -2.74 0.81 -8.55
N LEU A 336 -1.52 0.53 -8.07
CA LEU A 336 -0.79 -0.68 -8.42
C LEU A 336 -1.36 -1.93 -7.72
N LEU A 337 -1.82 -1.77 -6.47
CA LEU A 337 -2.50 -2.82 -5.73
C LEU A 337 -3.81 -3.25 -6.41
N LEU A 338 -4.58 -2.32 -6.98
CA LEU A 338 -5.79 -2.68 -7.72
C LEU A 338 -5.47 -3.56 -8.93
N ARG A 339 -4.44 -3.22 -9.71
CA ARG A 339 -3.99 -4.04 -10.84
C ARG A 339 -3.53 -5.43 -10.43
N PHE A 340 -2.90 -5.53 -9.27
CA PHE A 340 -2.55 -6.82 -8.67
C PHE A 340 -3.82 -7.62 -8.34
N VAL A 341 -4.78 -7.00 -7.65
CA VAL A 341 -6.07 -7.63 -7.28
C VAL A 341 -6.81 -8.12 -8.52
N GLU A 342 -6.95 -7.29 -9.56
CA GLU A 342 -7.60 -7.65 -10.84
C GLU A 342 -7.04 -8.95 -11.44
N ARG A 343 -5.71 -9.12 -11.41
CA ARG A 343 -5.02 -10.31 -11.94
C ARG A 343 -5.13 -11.54 -11.02
N THR A 344 -5.70 -11.37 -9.83
CA THR A 344 -5.90 -12.45 -8.85
C THR A 344 -7.36 -12.86 -8.72
N LEU A 345 -8.29 -12.19 -9.43
CA LEU A 345 -9.71 -12.52 -9.38
C LEU A 345 -9.97 -13.87 -10.05
N LEU A 346 -10.53 -14.80 -9.29
CA LEU A 346 -10.95 -16.11 -9.78
C LEU A 346 -12.48 -16.24 -9.74
N PRO A 347 -13.08 -17.10 -10.58
CA PRO A 347 -14.51 -17.41 -10.48
C PRO A 347 -14.90 -17.88 -9.07
N GLY A 348 -16.02 -17.39 -8.54
CA GLY A 348 -16.46 -17.65 -7.16
C GLY A 348 -16.07 -16.56 -6.15
N THR A 349 -15.54 -15.43 -6.61
CA THR A 349 -15.21 -14.24 -5.80
C THR A 349 -16.04 -13.00 -6.14
N GLU A 350 -17.02 -13.15 -7.03
CA GLU A 350 -17.84 -12.06 -7.55
C GLU A 350 -18.60 -11.33 -6.43
N ASP A 351 -18.98 -12.04 -5.37
CA ASP A 351 -19.63 -11.47 -4.20
C ASP A 351 -18.80 -10.36 -3.53
N LEU A 352 -17.48 -10.35 -3.70
CA LEU A 352 -16.58 -9.36 -3.11
C LEU A 352 -16.31 -8.14 -4.00
N TYR A 353 -16.77 -8.13 -5.25
CA TYR A 353 -16.45 -7.08 -6.23
C TYR A 353 -16.93 -5.69 -5.82
N HIS A 354 -18.09 -5.61 -5.18
CA HIS A 354 -18.62 -4.35 -4.66
C HIS A 354 -17.68 -3.74 -3.59
N GLY A 355 -17.05 -4.58 -2.76
CA GLY A 355 -16.07 -4.16 -1.76
C GLY A 355 -14.82 -3.54 -2.40
N ILE A 356 -14.34 -4.11 -3.52
CA ILE A 356 -13.20 -3.57 -4.29
C ILE A 356 -13.53 -2.15 -4.77
N VAL A 357 -14.68 -1.98 -5.41
CA VAL A 357 -15.14 -0.69 -5.96
C VAL A 357 -15.29 0.35 -4.86
N LYS A 358 -15.94 -0.03 -3.75
CA LYS A 358 -16.10 0.82 -2.57
C LYS A 358 -14.75 1.31 -2.03
N SER A 359 -13.83 0.40 -1.79
CA SER A 359 -12.52 0.72 -1.21
C SER A 359 -11.68 1.57 -2.17
N MET A 360 -11.70 1.26 -3.45
CA MET A 360 -11.01 2.05 -4.48
C MET A 360 -11.54 3.49 -4.51
N LEU A 361 -12.86 3.70 -4.60
CA LEU A 361 -13.43 5.05 -4.66
C LEU A 361 -13.20 5.85 -3.38
N SER A 362 -13.30 5.20 -2.21
CA SER A 362 -13.00 5.84 -0.93
C SER A 362 -11.56 6.37 -0.90
N ARG A 363 -10.60 5.59 -1.42
CA ARG A 363 -9.19 6.02 -1.48
C ARG A 363 -8.94 7.15 -2.46
N LEU A 364 -9.65 7.18 -3.59
CA LEU A 364 -9.54 8.31 -4.52
C LEU A 364 -10.03 9.61 -3.87
N TRP A 365 -11.10 9.53 -3.07
CA TRP A 365 -11.56 10.68 -2.27
C TRP A 365 -10.57 11.08 -1.18
N ASP A 366 -9.94 10.11 -0.51
CA ASP A 366 -8.88 10.40 0.45
C ASP A 366 -7.72 11.14 -0.23
N MET A 367 -7.27 10.67 -1.40
CA MET A 367 -6.23 11.34 -2.20
C MET A 367 -6.62 12.77 -2.58
N VAL A 368 -7.88 13.02 -2.92
CA VAL A 368 -8.41 14.39 -3.14
C VAL A 368 -8.30 15.25 -1.88
N SER A 369 -8.64 14.68 -0.72
CA SER A 369 -8.63 15.39 0.56
C SER A 369 -7.21 15.81 0.95
N TRP A 370 -6.20 14.99 0.64
CA TRP A 370 -4.78 15.25 0.93
C TRP A 370 -4.23 16.48 0.22
N GLY A 371 -4.85 16.92 -0.88
CA GLY A 371 -4.46 18.13 -1.61
C GLY A 371 -3.13 17.97 -2.38
N ARG A 372 -2.44 19.08 -2.63
CA ARG A 372 -1.19 19.13 -3.42
C ARG A 372 0.09 18.99 -2.58
N LEU A 373 0.03 18.26 -1.47
CA LEU A 373 1.22 18.04 -0.64
C LEU A 373 2.12 17.02 -1.34
N ASP A 374 3.35 17.40 -1.71
CA ASP A 374 4.51 16.61 -2.20
C ASP A 374 4.24 15.20 -2.77
N ALA A 375 3.15 15.07 -3.51
CA ALA A 375 2.72 13.80 -4.06
C ALA A 375 3.39 13.63 -5.42
N THR A 376 3.98 12.46 -5.64
CA THR A 376 4.61 12.09 -6.91
C THR A 376 3.60 12.11 -8.07
N ILE A 377 2.31 11.98 -7.75
CA ILE A 377 1.18 12.00 -8.68
C ILE A 377 0.21 13.08 -8.21
N SER A 378 -0.23 13.95 -9.12
CA SER A 378 -1.24 14.95 -8.78
C SER A 378 -2.58 14.27 -8.41
N PRO A 379 -3.45 14.91 -7.61
CA PRO A 379 -4.77 14.34 -7.31
C PRO A 379 -5.59 13.99 -8.55
N VAL A 380 -5.52 14.80 -9.62
CA VAL A 380 -6.22 14.53 -10.88
C VAL A 380 -5.67 13.28 -11.56
N GLY A 381 -4.35 13.10 -11.55
CA GLY A 381 -3.74 11.92 -12.16
C GLY A 381 -3.98 10.64 -11.40
N ALA A 382 -4.05 10.72 -10.06
CA ALA A 382 -4.47 9.59 -9.25
C ALA A 382 -5.91 9.19 -9.57
N ILE A 383 -6.81 10.16 -9.75
CA ILE A 383 -8.21 9.91 -10.14
C ILE A 383 -8.29 9.35 -11.56
N GLU A 384 -7.57 9.93 -12.52
CA GLU A 384 -7.50 9.42 -13.90
C GLU A 384 -7.09 7.94 -13.90
N LEU A 385 -6.01 7.61 -13.19
CA LEU A 385 -5.49 6.25 -13.08
C LEU A 385 -6.51 5.31 -12.44
N GLY A 386 -7.14 5.73 -11.34
CA GLY A 386 -8.19 4.97 -10.66
C GLY A 386 -9.43 4.77 -11.53
N LEU A 387 -9.86 5.77 -12.30
CA LEU A 387 -10.97 5.65 -13.26
C LEU A 387 -10.62 4.68 -14.38
N LYS A 388 -9.39 4.70 -14.87
CA LYS A 388 -8.91 3.78 -15.90
C LYS A 388 -8.90 2.35 -15.40
N ASP A 389 -8.35 2.11 -14.21
CA ASP A 389 -8.31 0.78 -13.61
C ASP A 389 -9.74 0.29 -13.30
N LEU A 390 -10.62 1.13 -12.73
CA LEU A 390 -12.05 0.80 -12.55
C LEU A 390 -12.76 0.45 -13.87
N LEU A 391 -12.48 1.19 -14.95
CA LEU A 391 -13.05 0.91 -16.26
C LEU A 391 -12.59 -0.46 -16.78
N VAL A 392 -11.31 -0.80 -16.59
CA VAL A 392 -10.76 -2.13 -16.92
C VAL A 392 -11.47 -3.20 -16.09
N PHE A 393 -11.56 -3.02 -14.78
CA PHE A 393 -12.28 -3.92 -13.88
C PHE A 393 -13.71 -4.17 -14.33
N LEU A 394 -14.47 -3.10 -14.63
CA LEU A 394 -15.87 -3.23 -15.05
C LEU A 394 -16.01 -3.96 -16.39
N ARG A 395 -15.12 -3.71 -17.35
CA ARG A 395 -15.15 -4.35 -18.67
C ARG A 395 -14.78 -5.82 -18.62
N ILE A 396 -13.76 -6.17 -17.84
CA ILE A 396 -13.25 -7.55 -17.80
C ILE A 396 -14.11 -8.41 -16.88
N HIS A 397 -14.42 -7.92 -15.68
CA HIS A 397 -15.01 -8.75 -14.63
C HIS A 397 -16.51 -8.48 -14.44
N ALA A 398 -16.94 -7.21 -14.47
CA ALA A 398 -18.35 -6.89 -14.21
C ALA A 398 -19.24 -7.11 -15.45
N GLN A 399 -18.74 -6.99 -16.68
CA GLN A 399 -19.55 -7.15 -17.89
C GLN A 399 -20.13 -8.57 -18.04
N GLY A 400 -19.44 -9.58 -17.49
CA GLY A 400 -19.95 -10.95 -17.42
C GLY A 400 -21.08 -11.14 -16.40
N LEU A 401 -21.21 -10.23 -15.44
CA LEU A 401 -22.31 -10.23 -14.48
C LEU A 401 -23.56 -9.73 -15.22
N GLY A 402 -24.52 -10.63 -15.43
CA GLY A 402 -25.79 -10.27 -16.06
C GLY A 402 -26.39 -9.02 -15.41
N PRO A 403 -27.07 -8.14 -16.16
CA PRO A 403 -27.37 -6.81 -15.64
C PRO A 403 -28.37 -6.76 -14.46
N ARG A 404 -29.09 -7.87 -14.22
CA ARG A 404 -29.96 -8.09 -13.05
C ARG A 404 -29.26 -8.85 -11.92
N SER A 405 -27.95 -9.06 -12.02
CA SER A 405 -27.16 -9.72 -10.98
C SER A 405 -27.17 -8.87 -9.70
N PRO A 406 -27.41 -9.46 -8.52
CA PRO A 406 -27.32 -8.73 -7.26
C PRO A 406 -25.92 -8.14 -7.04
N VAL A 407 -24.88 -8.79 -7.55
CA VAL A 407 -23.50 -8.28 -7.49
C VAL A 407 -23.35 -7.01 -8.33
N MET A 408 -23.85 -7.00 -9.56
CA MET A 408 -23.79 -5.82 -10.42
C MET A 408 -24.58 -4.66 -9.80
N GLN A 409 -25.75 -4.96 -9.21
CA GLN A 409 -26.53 -3.96 -8.49
C GLN A 409 -25.73 -3.36 -7.32
N ALA A 410 -25.10 -4.20 -6.48
CA ALA A 410 -24.26 -3.73 -5.38
C ALA A 410 -23.06 -2.89 -5.85
N ILE A 411 -22.42 -3.26 -6.97
CA ILE A 411 -21.36 -2.45 -7.58
C ILE A 411 -21.89 -1.05 -7.95
N ILE A 412 -23.04 -0.97 -8.63
CA ILE A 412 -23.60 0.32 -9.04
C ILE A 412 -24.04 1.14 -7.83
N GLU A 413 -24.59 0.50 -6.79
CA GLU A 413 -24.92 1.15 -5.53
C GLU A 413 -23.68 1.75 -4.84
N GLU A 414 -22.53 1.06 -4.83
CA GLU A 414 -21.29 1.60 -4.27
C GLU A 414 -20.70 2.73 -5.12
N LEU A 415 -20.81 2.66 -6.46
CA LEU A 415 -20.44 3.78 -7.35
C LEU A 415 -21.25 5.04 -7.03
N ALA A 416 -22.53 4.85 -6.72
CA ALA A 416 -23.43 5.92 -6.31
C ALA A 416 -23.11 6.43 -4.89
N ASP A 417 -23.02 5.54 -3.89
CA ASP A 417 -22.72 5.91 -2.50
C ASP A 417 -21.39 6.66 -2.37
N LYS A 418 -20.37 6.23 -3.11
CA LYS A 418 -19.04 6.85 -3.14
C LYS A 418 -18.91 7.98 -4.16
N ASP A 419 -20.01 8.52 -4.66
CA ASP A 419 -20.06 9.74 -5.45
C ASP A 419 -19.04 9.80 -6.60
N ILE A 420 -19.02 8.77 -7.46
CA ILE A 420 -18.11 8.72 -8.60
C ILE A 420 -18.24 9.95 -9.52
N LEU A 421 -19.46 10.47 -9.66
CA LEU A 421 -19.71 11.65 -10.47
C LEU A 421 -19.14 12.91 -9.82
N GLY A 422 -19.30 13.09 -8.50
CA GLY A 422 -18.66 14.18 -7.77
C GLY A 422 -17.14 14.12 -7.87
N LEU A 423 -16.55 12.92 -7.90
CA LEU A 423 -15.10 12.75 -8.08
C LEU A 423 -14.66 13.21 -9.47
N ILE A 424 -15.38 12.81 -10.53
CA ILE A 424 -15.12 13.29 -11.91
C ILE A 424 -15.31 14.82 -11.98
N GLY A 425 -16.36 15.35 -11.36
CA GLY A 425 -16.66 16.78 -11.35
C GLY A 425 -15.56 17.58 -10.67
N TYR A 426 -15.11 17.14 -9.50
CA TYR A 426 -13.97 17.70 -8.79
C TYR A 426 -12.73 17.73 -9.68
N SER A 427 -12.39 16.62 -10.33
CA SER A 427 -11.23 16.54 -11.23
C SER A 427 -11.31 17.54 -12.39
N ILE A 428 -12.49 17.71 -13.00
CA ILE A 428 -12.68 18.67 -14.10
C ILE A 428 -12.39 20.10 -13.64
N HIS A 429 -12.84 20.49 -12.44
CA HIS A 429 -12.55 21.81 -11.89
C HIS A 429 -11.06 22.01 -11.57
N GLN A 430 -10.28 20.94 -11.45
CA GLN A 430 -8.83 21.03 -11.24
C GLN A 430 -8.02 21.09 -12.55
N LEU A 431 -8.62 20.87 -13.72
CA LEU A 431 -7.91 20.88 -15.01
C LEU A 431 -7.43 22.29 -15.38
N CYS A 432 -6.16 22.44 -15.74
CA CYS A 432 -5.54 23.72 -16.10
C CYS A 432 -4.65 23.57 -17.35
N PRO A 433 -5.22 23.47 -18.56
CA PRO A 433 -4.45 23.18 -19.77
C PRO A 433 -3.58 24.38 -20.19
N THR A 434 -2.36 24.50 -19.67
CA THR A 434 -1.39 25.55 -20.05
C THR A 434 -0.59 25.12 -21.28
N LYS A 435 -0.59 25.91 -22.36
CA LYS A 435 0.24 25.62 -23.55
C LYS A 435 1.74 25.94 -23.36
N ASP A 436 2.06 26.86 -22.44
CA ASP A 436 3.39 27.51 -22.40
C ASP A 436 4.07 27.49 -21.03
N ALA A 437 3.61 26.68 -20.07
CA ALA A 437 4.28 26.61 -18.78
C ALA A 437 5.49 25.68 -18.87
N GLU A 438 6.69 26.19 -18.57
CA GLU A 438 7.77 25.32 -18.10
C GLU A 438 7.19 24.37 -17.03
N PRO A 439 7.53 23.08 -17.07
CA PRO A 439 7.01 22.09 -16.14
C PRO A 439 7.41 22.48 -14.72
N ASN A 440 6.53 23.23 -14.05
CA ASN A 440 6.67 23.53 -12.65
C ASN A 440 5.99 22.37 -11.91
N PRO A 441 6.74 21.50 -11.21
CA PRO A 441 6.18 20.34 -10.52
C PRO A 441 5.13 20.71 -9.44
N GLN A 442 5.03 21.97 -9.04
CA GLN A 442 4.02 22.46 -8.10
C GLN A 442 2.69 22.90 -8.78
N LYS A 443 2.67 23.08 -10.10
CA LYS A 443 1.46 23.43 -10.86
C LYS A 443 0.87 22.14 -11.44
N GLY A 444 -0.24 21.66 -10.86
CA GLY A 444 -0.91 20.43 -11.33
C GLY A 444 -1.29 20.45 -12.81
N TYR A 445 -1.45 19.25 -13.39
CA TYR A 445 -1.88 18.93 -14.77
C TYR A 445 -1.87 20.14 -15.71
N SER A 446 -0.65 20.48 -16.15
CA SER A 446 -0.37 21.60 -17.05
C SER A 446 -0.39 21.17 -18.52
N ASP A 447 -0.24 19.88 -18.82
CA ASP A 447 -0.22 19.39 -20.20
C ASP A 447 -1.65 19.13 -20.71
N LEU A 448 -1.95 19.70 -21.87
CA LEU A 448 -3.20 19.49 -22.60
C LEU A 448 -3.43 18.00 -22.89
N ASN A 449 -2.38 17.22 -23.16
CA ASN A 449 -2.50 15.80 -23.48
C ASN A 449 -3.04 14.99 -22.29
N GLU A 450 -2.57 15.29 -21.08
CA GLU A 450 -3.07 14.67 -19.85
C GLU A 450 -4.54 15.04 -19.59
N CYS A 451 -4.91 16.31 -19.80
CA CYS A 451 -6.30 16.76 -19.68
C CYS A 451 -7.24 16.05 -20.67
N MET A 452 -6.77 15.82 -21.90
CA MET A 452 -7.51 15.08 -22.92
C MET A 452 -7.64 13.60 -22.56
N THR A 453 -6.58 12.99 -22.04
CA THR A 453 -6.58 11.58 -21.60
C THR A 453 -7.57 11.38 -20.44
N PHE A 454 -7.62 12.32 -19.48
CA PHE A 454 -8.62 12.32 -18.41
C PHE A 454 -10.05 12.42 -18.97
N ARG A 455 -10.31 13.37 -19.88
CA ARG A 455 -11.62 13.54 -20.53
C ARG A 455 -12.07 12.22 -21.18
N ASP A 456 -11.22 11.61 -21.99
CA ASP A 456 -11.55 10.39 -22.73
C ASP A 456 -11.79 9.20 -21.79
N THR A 457 -11.01 9.11 -20.70
CA THR A 457 -11.19 8.10 -19.65
C THR A 457 -12.54 8.28 -18.93
N ALA A 458 -12.86 9.51 -18.51
CA ALA A 458 -14.13 9.82 -17.85
C ALA A 458 -15.34 9.53 -18.76
N LEU A 459 -15.30 9.92 -20.03
CA LEU A 459 -16.38 9.66 -20.99
C LEU A 459 -16.54 8.16 -21.28
N SER A 460 -15.43 7.42 -21.37
CA SER A 460 -15.44 5.97 -21.53
C SER A 460 -16.04 5.27 -20.32
N MET A 461 -15.70 5.76 -19.11
CA MET A 461 -16.24 5.27 -17.85
C MET A 461 -17.77 5.48 -17.78
N LEU A 462 -18.24 6.69 -18.04
CA LEU A 462 -19.68 6.99 -18.09
C LEU A 462 -20.42 6.12 -19.10
N THR A 463 -19.81 5.91 -20.28
CA THR A 463 -20.40 5.03 -21.30
C THR A 463 -20.53 3.59 -20.80
N ALA A 464 -19.51 3.06 -20.11
CA ALA A 464 -19.56 1.72 -19.52
C ALA A 464 -20.62 1.63 -18.41
N LEU A 465 -20.72 2.65 -17.55
CA LEU A 465 -21.75 2.73 -16.52
C LEU A 465 -23.17 2.76 -17.09
N ASN A 466 -23.37 3.49 -18.19
CA ASN A 466 -24.67 3.54 -18.85
C ASN A 466 -25.07 2.19 -19.44
N GLN A 467 -24.12 1.50 -20.05
CA GLN A 467 -24.34 0.17 -20.58
C GLN A 467 -24.72 -0.80 -19.45
N ALA A 468 -23.99 -0.76 -18.33
CA ALA A 468 -24.27 -1.58 -17.15
C ALA A 468 -25.62 -1.25 -16.49
N SER A 469 -26.02 0.03 -16.46
CA SER A 469 -27.23 0.51 -15.77
C SER A 469 -28.50 0.51 -16.61
N SER A 470 -28.43 0.36 -17.94
CA SER A 470 -29.57 0.38 -18.88
C SER A 470 -30.68 -0.67 -18.62
N SER A 471 -30.50 -1.49 -17.60
CA SER A 471 -31.23 -2.71 -17.28
C SER A 471 -31.55 -2.84 -15.78
N SER A 472 -31.05 -1.91 -14.94
CA SER A 472 -31.26 -1.87 -13.49
C SER A 472 -32.16 -0.70 -13.08
N VAL A 473 -32.62 -0.68 -11.82
CA VAL A 473 -33.57 0.32 -11.25
C VAL A 473 -32.87 1.66 -10.92
N ILE A 474 -31.59 1.80 -11.28
CA ILE A 474 -30.71 2.93 -10.92
C ILE A 474 -30.77 4.17 -11.86
N PRO A 475 -31.71 4.36 -12.82
CA PRO A 475 -31.84 5.63 -13.54
C PRO A 475 -32.03 6.85 -12.64
N SER A 476 -32.64 6.69 -11.45
CA SER A 476 -32.95 7.82 -10.57
C SER A 476 -31.70 8.51 -10.01
N TYR A 477 -30.70 7.77 -9.52
CA TYR A 477 -29.47 8.36 -8.97
C TYR A 477 -28.72 9.21 -10.00
N PHE A 478 -28.42 8.62 -11.17
CA PHE A 478 -27.69 9.30 -12.23
C PHE A 478 -28.49 10.47 -12.84
N SER A 479 -29.82 10.36 -12.90
CA SER A 479 -30.68 11.46 -13.39
C SER A 479 -30.64 12.68 -12.46
N THR A 480 -30.67 12.51 -11.14
CA THR A 480 -30.61 13.61 -10.17
C THR A 480 -29.27 14.36 -10.21
N TYR A 481 -28.18 13.69 -10.60
CA TYR A 481 -26.91 14.38 -10.82
C TYR A 481 -26.94 15.38 -11.96
N GLY A 482 -27.78 15.17 -12.98
CA GLY A 482 -27.89 16.10 -14.10
C GLY A 482 -28.12 17.53 -13.63
N GLU A 483 -28.92 17.72 -12.60
CA GLU A 483 -29.18 19.04 -11.99
C GLU A 483 -27.95 19.61 -11.26
N GLU A 484 -27.18 18.79 -10.54
CA GLU A 484 -25.94 19.20 -9.87
C GLU A 484 -24.84 19.59 -10.89
N TRP A 485 -24.71 18.84 -11.99
CA TRP A 485 -23.74 19.16 -13.03
C TRP A 485 -24.06 20.45 -13.79
N VAL A 486 -25.34 20.81 -13.90
CA VAL A 486 -25.74 22.12 -14.43
C VAL A 486 -25.21 23.25 -13.53
N LYS A 487 -25.17 23.07 -12.21
CA LYS A 487 -24.55 24.06 -11.31
C LYS A 487 -23.05 24.20 -11.57
N HIS A 488 -22.35 23.10 -11.86
CA HIS A 488 -20.94 23.15 -12.23
C HIS A 488 -20.69 23.87 -13.57
N LEU A 489 -21.61 23.73 -14.54
CA LEU A 489 -21.58 24.52 -15.78
C LEU A 489 -21.82 26.01 -15.51
N GLN A 490 -22.86 26.35 -14.74
CA GLN A 490 -23.18 27.72 -14.37
C GLN A 490 -22.02 28.39 -13.64
N TYR A 491 -21.37 27.65 -12.74
CA TYR A 491 -20.18 28.12 -12.05
C TYR A 491 -19.03 28.44 -13.03
N ASN A 492 -18.79 27.57 -14.03
CA ASN A 492 -17.81 27.87 -15.07
C ASN A 492 -18.23 29.05 -15.95
N ASP A 493 -19.52 29.23 -16.23
CA ASP A 493 -20.02 30.40 -16.96
C ASP A 493 -19.77 31.70 -16.17
N ILE A 494 -19.95 31.68 -14.85
CA ILE A 494 -19.61 32.80 -13.95
C ILE A 494 -18.10 33.07 -13.98
N LEU A 495 -17.26 32.03 -13.85
CA LEU A 495 -15.81 32.19 -13.95
C LEU A 495 -15.41 32.80 -15.30
N LEU A 496 -16.06 32.39 -16.40
CA LEU A 496 -15.77 32.92 -17.74
C LEU A 496 -16.06 34.43 -17.84
N GLN A 497 -17.10 34.90 -17.14
CA GLN A 497 -17.43 36.32 -17.04
C GLN A 497 -16.44 37.09 -16.14
N MET A 498 -15.94 36.45 -15.08
CA MET A 498 -15.05 37.07 -14.08
C MET A 498 -13.58 37.14 -14.51
N VAL A 499 -13.14 36.29 -15.44
CA VAL A 499 -11.72 36.13 -15.84
C VAL A 499 -11.08 37.38 -16.47
N GLY A 500 -11.87 38.39 -16.85
CA GLY A 500 -11.37 39.62 -17.48
C GLY A 500 -10.68 39.35 -18.82
N ASP A 501 -9.54 40.02 -19.04
CA ASP A 501 -8.77 39.96 -20.30
C ASP A 501 -7.71 38.84 -20.34
N SER A 502 -7.65 37.98 -19.31
CA SER A 502 -6.70 36.86 -19.32
C SER A 502 -7.12 35.77 -20.31
N GLU A 503 -6.50 35.75 -21.49
CA GLU A 503 -6.75 34.75 -22.54
C GLU A 503 -6.52 33.32 -22.04
N ASN A 504 -5.48 33.10 -21.23
CA ASN A 504 -5.17 31.81 -20.63
C ASN A 504 -6.27 31.31 -19.70
N ALA A 505 -6.72 32.13 -18.75
CA ALA A 505 -7.81 31.74 -17.86
C ALA A 505 -9.13 31.54 -18.62
N ARG A 506 -9.37 32.31 -19.69
CA ARG A 506 -10.54 32.15 -20.55
C ARG A 506 -10.50 30.82 -21.29
N SER A 507 -9.32 30.41 -21.76
CA SER A 507 -9.10 29.10 -22.39
C SER A 507 -9.36 27.95 -21.41
N TYR A 508 -8.90 28.05 -20.15
CA TYR A 508 -9.12 27.00 -19.15
C TYR A 508 -10.60 26.81 -18.84
N VAL A 509 -11.31 27.92 -18.58
CA VAL A 509 -12.74 27.86 -18.26
C VAL A 509 -13.55 27.32 -19.44
N LYS A 510 -13.22 27.72 -20.68
CA LYS A 510 -13.83 27.15 -21.88
C LYS A 510 -13.60 25.65 -21.99
N PHE A 511 -12.37 25.19 -21.80
CA PHE A 511 -12.04 23.76 -21.83
C PHE A 511 -12.81 22.97 -20.77
N ARG A 512 -12.79 23.41 -19.51
CA ARG A 512 -13.56 22.77 -18.42
C ARG A 512 -15.04 22.69 -18.77
N ARG A 513 -15.61 23.80 -19.26
CA ARG A 513 -17.00 23.88 -19.69
C ARG A 513 -17.33 22.89 -20.80
N GLU A 514 -16.44 22.73 -21.79
CA GLU A 514 -16.60 21.74 -22.86
C GLU A 514 -16.59 20.30 -22.32
N VAL A 515 -15.63 19.97 -21.45
CA VAL A 515 -15.56 18.65 -20.79
C VAL A 515 -16.82 18.38 -19.96
N LEU A 516 -17.28 19.36 -19.18
CA LEU A 516 -18.53 19.27 -18.41
C LEU A 516 -19.73 19.00 -19.32
N TRP A 517 -19.82 19.72 -20.45
CA TRP A 517 -20.89 19.51 -21.42
C TRP A 517 -20.89 18.09 -22.00
N ASP A 518 -19.74 17.55 -22.32
CA ASP A 518 -19.62 16.20 -22.86
C ASP A 518 -20.01 15.15 -21.82
N VAL A 519 -19.58 15.33 -20.56
CA VAL A 519 -19.98 14.47 -19.45
C VAL A 519 -21.50 14.48 -19.26
N ILE A 520 -22.11 15.67 -19.22
CA ILE A 520 -23.57 15.82 -19.06
C ILE A 520 -24.33 15.16 -20.21
N ARG A 521 -23.85 15.29 -21.45
CA ARG A 521 -24.48 14.63 -22.62
C ARG A 521 -24.43 13.12 -22.53
N LYS A 522 -23.42 12.56 -21.85
CA LYS A 522 -23.29 11.12 -21.65
C LYS A 522 -24.12 10.61 -20.48
N ILE A 523 -24.56 11.41 -19.52
CA ILE A 523 -25.42 10.92 -18.44
C ILE A 523 -26.79 10.50 -19.03
N PRO A 524 -27.31 9.29 -18.75
CA PRO A 524 -28.57 8.81 -19.30
C PRO A 524 -29.71 9.74 -18.88
N ARG A 525 -30.45 10.26 -19.86
CA ARG A 525 -31.68 11.01 -19.60
C ARG A 525 -32.81 10.00 -19.34
N GLY A 526 -32.83 9.46 -18.13
CA GLY A 526 -33.97 8.70 -17.63
C GLY A 526 -35.12 9.64 -17.28
N LEU A 527 -36.20 9.55 -18.06
CA LEU A 527 -37.50 10.22 -17.90
C LEU A 527 -37.61 11.72 -18.22
N HIS A 528 -38.66 12.02 -18.99
CA HIS A 528 -39.30 13.33 -19.06
C HIS A 528 -39.49 13.92 -17.66
N ILE A 529 -38.90 15.10 -17.44
CA ILE A 529 -39.18 15.94 -16.28
C ILE A 529 -40.62 16.44 -16.42
N HIS A 530 -41.56 15.73 -15.81
CA HIS A 530 -42.89 16.27 -15.52
C HIS A 530 -43.01 16.50 -14.01
N GLY A 531 -43.06 17.78 -13.63
CA GLY A 531 -43.55 18.24 -12.32
C GLY A 531 -42.63 17.97 -11.13
N CYS A 532 -41.71 18.90 -10.86
CA CYS A 532 -40.80 18.84 -9.72
C CYS A 532 -41.54 19.12 -8.40
N GLY A 533 -41.58 18.12 -7.51
CA GLY A 533 -41.78 18.29 -6.07
C GLY A 533 -40.42 18.17 -5.39
N VAL A 534 -39.81 19.31 -5.05
CA VAL A 534 -38.48 19.37 -4.42
C VAL A 534 -38.58 18.84 -2.99
N ARG A 535 -38.00 17.66 -2.72
CA ARG A 535 -37.58 17.30 -1.36
C ARG A 535 -36.15 17.80 -1.15
N HIS A 536 -35.91 18.52 -0.07
CA HIS A 536 -34.58 19.00 0.32
C HIS A 536 -33.60 17.83 0.49
N ALA A 537 -32.77 17.59 -0.53
CA ALA A 537 -31.58 16.78 -0.40
C ALA A 537 -30.52 17.60 0.36
N ARG A 538 -29.87 17.00 1.36
CA ARG A 538 -28.71 17.61 2.03
C ARG A 538 -27.62 17.89 0.98
N PRO A 539 -26.91 19.03 1.05
CA PRO A 539 -25.80 19.31 0.15
C PRO A 539 -24.72 18.22 0.32
N ARG A 540 -24.29 17.64 -0.80
CA ARG A 540 -23.33 16.54 -0.82
C ARG A 540 -21.90 17.08 -0.70
N LEU A 541 -21.05 16.32 -0.01
CA LEU A 541 -19.69 16.72 0.39
C LEU A 541 -18.83 17.22 -0.80
N GLY A 542 -18.96 16.60 -1.98
CA GLY A 542 -18.21 16.97 -3.18
C GLY A 542 -18.46 18.40 -3.66
N VAL A 543 -19.72 18.86 -3.66
CA VAL A 543 -20.09 20.22 -4.11
C VAL A 543 -19.56 21.30 -3.15
N LEU A 544 -19.63 21.03 -1.84
CA LEU A 544 -19.08 21.92 -0.80
C LEU A 544 -17.56 22.08 -0.88
N ILE A 545 -16.83 20.98 -1.12
CA ILE A 545 -15.36 21.00 -1.23
C ILE A 545 -14.90 21.81 -2.47
N ILE A 546 -15.60 21.66 -3.60
CA ILE A 546 -15.28 22.35 -4.87
C ILE A 546 -15.43 23.87 -4.70
N VAL A 547 -16.58 24.33 -4.17
CA VAL A 547 -16.86 25.76 -4.01
C VAL A 547 -15.89 26.41 -3.02
N ALA A 548 -15.57 25.75 -1.90
CA ALA A 548 -14.70 26.31 -0.87
C ALA A 548 -13.22 26.43 -1.31
N ARG A 549 -12.70 25.50 -2.13
CA ARG A 549 -11.29 25.52 -2.58
C ARG A 549 -11.04 26.51 -3.71
N ASP A 550 -11.94 26.60 -4.69
CA ASP A 550 -11.73 27.52 -5.82
C ASP A 550 -11.83 28.99 -5.38
N VAL A 551 -12.75 29.34 -4.47
CA VAL A 551 -12.82 30.69 -3.90
C VAL A 551 -11.46 31.09 -3.31
N LYS A 552 -10.80 30.23 -2.54
CA LYS A 552 -9.45 30.48 -2.00
C LYS A 552 -8.37 30.61 -3.06
N PHE A 553 -8.41 29.81 -4.13
CA PHE A 553 -7.42 29.88 -5.21
C PHE A 553 -7.53 31.19 -5.99
N TRP A 554 -8.75 31.66 -6.25
CA TRP A 554 -8.99 32.89 -7.00
C TRP A 554 -8.76 34.14 -6.14
N THR A 555 -9.17 34.16 -4.86
CA THR A 555 -8.89 35.30 -3.97
C THR A 555 -7.38 35.50 -3.75
N GLY A 556 -6.62 34.43 -3.51
CA GLY A 556 -5.17 34.52 -3.30
C GLY A 556 -4.37 34.93 -4.56
N LYS A 557 -4.85 34.61 -5.77
CA LYS A 557 -4.21 35.02 -7.03
C LYS A 557 -4.50 36.47 -7.40
N VAL A 558 -5.67 36.98 -7.00
CA VAL A 558 -6.06 38.38 -7.15
C VAL A 558 -5.25 39.27 -6.20
N GLU A 559 -4.99 38.82 -4.97
CA GLU A 559 -4.11 39.52 -4.01
C GLU A 559 -2.64 39.57 -4.46
N ALA A 560 -2.13 38.51 -5.08
CA ALA A 560 -0.73 38.43 -5.51
C ALA A 560 -0.39 39.27 -6.75
N ASN A 561 -1.37 39.61 -7.60
CA ASN A 561 -1.15 40.26 -8.90
C ASN A 561 -1.75 41.68 -9.04
N GLY A 562 -2.29 42.29 -7.98
CA GLY A 562 -2.81 43.65 -8.07
C GLY A 562 -3.08 44.33 -6.74
N ARG A 563 -2.64 45.59 -6.62
CA ARG A 563 -3.17 46.52 -5.61
C ARG A 563 -4.68 46.63 -5.82
N ILE A 564 -5.46 46.08 -4.90
CA ILE A 564 -6.87 46.43 -4.79
C ILE A 564 -6.99 47.46 -3.68
N GLY A 565 -7.43 48.66 -4.07
CA GLY A 565 -7.98 49.64 -3.15
C GLY A 565 -9.27 49.11 -2.54
N ASN A 566 -9.40 49.29 -1.22
CA ASN A 566 -10.53 48.95 -0.38
C ASN A 566 -11.90 49.13 -1.06
N CYS A 567 -12.60 48.03 -1.36
CA CYS A 567 -14.06 47.92 -1.42
C CYS A 567 -14.46 46.46 -1.69
N ALA A 568 -14.48 45.62 -0.65
CA ALA A 568 -15.33 44.42 -0.50
C ALA A 568 -14.79 43.56 0.66
N GLN A 569 -14.85 44.12 1.87
CA GLN A 569 -14.66 43.36 3.11
C GLN A 569 -15.93 43.49 3.92
N ASP A 570 -17.05 42.99 3.39
CA ASP A 570 -18.27 42.81 4.18
C ASP A 570 -19.04 41.59 3.65
N GLN A 571 -19.39 40.71 4.59
CA GLN A 571 -20.28 39.55 4.49
C GLN A 571 -19.77 38.26 3.84
N ILE A 572 -19.10 37.43 4.66
CA ILE A 572 -19.39 35.99 4.73
C ILE A 572 -19.42 35.61 6.22
N ASP A 573 -20.58 35.79 6.85
CA ASP A 573 -20.94 35.04 8.06
C ASP A 573 -21.70 33.79 7.61
N LEU A 574 -21.15 32.61 7.93
CA LEU A 574 -21.77 31.31 7.68
C LEU A 574 -22.67 30.92 8.86
N GLN A 575 -23.97 30.80 8.59
CA GLN A 575 -24.89 29.88 9.30
C GLN A 575 -25.06 28.60 8.47
#